data_AF-A0AAP6EUD9-F1
#
_entry.id   AF-A0AAP6EUD9-F1
#
_cell.length_a   1.000
_cell.length_b   1.000
_cell.length_c   1.000
_cell.angle_alpha   90.00
_cell.angle_beta   90.00
_cell.angle_gamma   90.00
#
_symmetry.space_group_name_H-M   'P 1'
#
loop_
_entity.id
_entity.type
_entity.pdbx_description
1 polymer ?
#
loop_
_entity_poly.entity_id
_entity_poly.type
_entity_poly.pdbx_seq_one_letter_code
_entity_poly.pdbx_strand_id
1 'polypeptide(L)'
;MNDNVLSNYVFGETYFPHVAIPINRKAGDTIIFFESKQLIWKIEKQLKDKKKIANNLNVDSLMAVDAIDLIETFDSKYNFFLPDNVNEIRNMYYFGSLSTLGIQAFLTLKEATNITNLQPWATMYNRLIDKAYNQNNLLSKNRLEISPNKLSKFTKYFDTAYQQKIKDLFSKEKAINHRILSTKDFML
;
A
#
# COMPACT_ATOMS: atom_id res chain seq x y z
N MET A 1 24.81 0.81 -7.24
CA MET A 1 23.38 0.79 -7.59
C MET A 1 23.28 0.61 -9.10
N ASN A 2 22.38 -0.24 -9.58
CA ASN A 2 22.19 -0.44 -11.03
C ASN A 2 21.41 0.75 -11.58
N ASP A 3 22.09 1.70 -12.21
CA ASP A 3 21.49 2.90 -12.81
C ASP A 3 20.39 2.57 -13.86
N ASN A 4 20.38 1.34 -14.38
CA ASN A 4 19.40 0.83 -15.34
C ASN A 4 17.98 0.61 -14.79
N VAL A 5 17.79 0.48 -13.47
CA VAL A 5 16.44 0.26 -12.90
C VAL A 5 15.73 1.60 -12.67
N LEU A 6 16.49 2.60 -12.21
CA LEU A 6 16.04 3.97 -11.99
C LEU A 6 15.54 4.64 -13.28
N SER A 7 16.24 4.45 -14.41
CA SER A 7 15.89 5.08 -15.68
C SER A 7 14.55 4.63 -16.26
N ASN A 8 14.04 3.45 -15.88
CA ASN A 8 12.78 2.93 -16.44
C ASN A 8 11.54 3.59 -15.84
N TYR A 9 11.66 4.15 -14.63
CA TYR A 9 10.54 4.75 -13.90
C TYR A 9 10.75 6.23 -13.61
N VAL A 10 11.93 6.77 -13.85
CA VAL A 10 12.17 8.21 -13.78
C VAL A 10 12.11 8.81 -15.18
N PHE A 11 11.17 9.72 -15.40
CA PHE A 11 11.12 10.53 -16.62
C PHE A 11 11.26 12.01 -16.25
N GLY A 12 12.38 12.61 -16.67
CA GLY A 12 12.78 13.94 -16.19
C GLY A 12 13.02 13.92 -14.68
N GLU A 13 12.26 14.72 -13.94
CA GLU A 13 12.34 14.82 -12.48
C GLU A 13 11.25 14.01 -11.75
N THR A 14 10.50 13.17 -12.48
CA THR A 14 9.33 12.46 -11.94
C THR A 14 9.57 10.96 -11.84
N TYR A 15 9.34 10.39 -10.66
CA TYR A 15 9.32 8.94 -10.41
C TYR A 15 7.90 8.39 -10.59
N PHE A 16 7.71 7.45 -11.50
CA PHE A 16 6.41 6.86 -11.83
C PHE A 16 6.16 5.56 -11.05
N PRO A 17 4.93 5.31 -10.58
CA PRO A 17 4.55 4.00 -10.06
C PRO A 17 4.62 2.94 -11.16
N HIS A 18 4.87 1.68 -10.77
CA HIS A 18 4.81 0.52 -11.67
C HIS A 18 3.48 0.41 -12.43
N VAL A 19 2.37 0.80 -11.80
CA VAL A 19 1.05 0.87 -12.43
C VAL A 19 0.31 2.09 -11.90
N ALA A 20 -0.33 2.85 -12.78
CA ALA A 20 -1.32 3.86 -12.43
C ALA A 20 -2.57 3.67 -13.29
N ILE A 21 -3.71 3.41 -12.66
CA ILE A 21 -4.99 3.20 -13.34
C ILE A 21 -5.98 4.28 -12.88
N PRO A 22 -6.37 5.22 -13.77
CA PRO A 22 -7.50 6.09 -13.48
C PRO A 22 -8.81 5.28 -13.55
N ILE A 23 -9.65 5.42 -12.53
CA ILE A 23 -10.91 4.70 -12.37
C ILE A 23 -12.10 5.65 -12.56
N ASN A 24 -12.19 6.75 -11.79
CA ASN A 24 -13.33 7.67 -11.85
C ASN A 24 -12.97 9.12 -11.45
N ARG A 25 -12.35 9.84 -12.39
CA ARG A 25 -11.87 11.23 -12.23
C ARG A 25 -12.91 12.29 -11.86
N LYS A 26 -14.20 11.96 -11.90
CA LYS A 26 -15.30 12.92 -11.66
C LYS A 26 -16.06 12.68 -10.35
N ALA A 27 -15.85 11.55 -9.67
CA ALA A 27 -16.66 11.19 -8.50
C ALA A 27 -15.86 10.54 -7.36
N GLY A 28 -14.63 10.08 -7.60
CA GLY A 28 -13.79 9.52 -6.54
C GLY A 28 -13.05 10.63 -5.79
N ASP A 29 -13.01 10.53 -4.46
CA ASP A 29 -12.19 11.38 -3.59
C ASP A 29 -11.03 10.59 -2.95
N THR A 30 -10.77 9.38 -3.45
CA THR A 30 -9.86 8.41 -2.86
C THR A 30 -8.85 7.87 -3.87
N ILE A 31 -7.56 7.90 -3.53
CA ILE A 31 -6.49 7.17 -4.22
C ILE A 31 -6.02 6.01 -3.35
N ILE A 32 -5.82 4.83 -3.93
CA ILE A 32 -5.25 3.69 -3.23
C ILE A 32 -3.94 3.27 -3.88
N PHE A 33 -2.87 3.28 -3.08
CA PHE A 33 -1.55 2.78 -3.40
C PHE A 33 -1.42 1.34 -2.89
N PHE A 34 -1.01 0.44 -3.77
CA PHE A 34 -0.75 -0.95 -3.46
C PHE A 34 0.74 -1.27 -3.47
N GLU A 35 1.16 -2.12 -2.54
CA GLU A 35 2.52 -2.68 -2.48
C GLU A 35 2.92 -3.36 -3.80
N SER A 36 1.96 -3.97 -4.50
CA SER A 36 2.23 -4.74 -5.73
C SER A 36 1.09 -4.65 -6.72
N LYS A 37 1.42 -4.62 -8.02
CA LYS A 37 0.46 -4.68 -9.13
C LYS A 37 -0.42 -5.94 -9.12
N GLN A 38 0.04 -7.01 -8.47
CA GLN A 38 -0.75 -8.24 -8.29
C GLN A 38 -2.08 -7.97 -7.56
N LEU A 39 -2.12 -7.00 -6.64
CA LEU A 39 -3.35 -6.59 -5.95
C LEU A 39 -4.34 -5.91 -6.90
N ILE A 40 -3.85 -5.00 -7.75
CA ILE A 40 -4.66 -4.35 -8.78
C ILE A 40 -5.26 -5.39 -9.73
N TRP A 41 -4.44 -6.30 -10.27
CA TRP A 41 -4.92 -7.34 -11.18
C TRP A 41 -5.94 -8.28 -10.54
N LYS A 42 -5.80 -8.59 -9.24
CA LYS A 42 -6.82 -9.35 -8.50
C LYS A 42 -8.17 -8.60 -8.48
N ILE A 43 -8.16 -7.30 -8.21
CA ILE A 43 -9.36 -6.46 -8.18
C ILE A 43 -9.99 -6.37 -9.59
N GLU A 44 -9.18 -6.07 -10.60
CA GLU A 44 -9.65 -5.94 -11.98
C GLU A 44 -10.24 -7.25 -12.53
N LYS A 45 -9.62 -8.40 -12.24
CA LYS A 45 -10.13 -9.72 -12.69
C LYS A 45 -11.54 -10.01 -12.16
N GLN A 46 -11.85 -9.56 -10.94
CA GLN A 46 -13.14 -9.80 -10.31
C GLN A 46 -14.20 -8.82 -10.80
N LEU A 47 -13.88 -7.53 -10.82
CA LEU A 47 -14.84 -6.47 -11.10
C LEU A 47 -15.03 -6.24 -12.60
N LYS A 48 -14.03 -6.57 -13.42
CA LYS A 48 -14.02 -6.57 -14.90
C LYS A 48 -14.37 -5.23 -15.58
N ASP A 49 -14.69 -4.20 -14.78
CA ASP A 49 -15.14 -2.88 -15.23
C ASP A 49 -14.73 -1.83 -14.19
N LYS A 50 -14.09 -0.76 -14.66
CA LYS A 50 -13.67 0.39 -13.86
C LYS A 50 -14.84 1.05 -13.12
N LYS A 51 -16.04 1.08 -13.70
CA LYS A 51 -17.22 1.66 -13.03
C LYS A 51 -17.60 0.84 -11.78
N LYS A 52 -17.48 -0.48 -11.84
CA LYS A 52 -17.72 -1.34 -10.67
C LYS A 52 -16.62 -1.18 -9.62
N ILE A 53 -15.36 -1.02 -10.04
CA ILE A 53 -14.24 -0.70 -9.13
C ILE A 53 -14.52 0.61 -8.39
N ALA A 54 -14.86 1.69 -9.12
CA ALA A 54 -15.25 2.97 -8.53
C ALA A 54 -16.40 2.81 -7.54
N ASN A 55 -17.48 2.14 -7.92
CA ASN A 55 -18.66 2.03 -7.06
C ASN A 55 -18.42 1.19 -5.79
N ASN A 56 -17.59 0.15 -5.86
CA ASN A 56 -17.33 -0.72 -4.72
C ASN A 56 -16.27 -0.17 -3.77
N LEU A 57 -15.27 0.55 -4.30
CA LEU A 57 -14.14 1.05 -3.52
C LEU A 57 -14.20 2.57 -3.27
N ASN A 58 -15.12 3.28 -3.93
CA ASN A 58 -15.18 4.74 -3.99
C ASN A 58 -13.85 5.41 -4.40
N VAL A 59 -13.18 4.86 -5.42
CA VAL A 59 -11.83 5.29 -5.82
C VAL A 59 -11.82 6.15 -7.08
N ASP A 60 -10.97 7.18 -7.06
CA ASP A 60 -10.55 7.96 -8.22
C ASP A 60 -9.52 7.16 -9.03
N SER A 61 -8.47 6.67 -8.36
CA SER A 61 -7.33 6.02 -9.00
C SER A 61 -6.74 4.90 -8.13
N LEU A 62 -6.20 3.88 -8.80
CA LEU A 62 -5.41 2.82 -8.18
C LEU A 62 -3.96 2.91 -8.67
N MET A 63 -3.01 2.81 -7.76
CA MET A 63 -1.58 2.82 -8.08
C MET A 63 -0.87 1.62 -7.46
N ALA A 64 0.17 1.11 -8.10
CA ALA A 64 1.07 0.13 -7.52
C ALA A 64 2.51 0.61 -7.61
N VAL A 65 3.21 0.59 -6.49
CA VAL A 65 4.55 1.19 -6.37
C VAL A 65 5.69 0.18 -6.52
N ASP A 66 5.41 -1.11 -6.26
CA ASP A 66 6.40 -2.17 -6.09
C ASP A 66 7.39 -1.88 -4.94
N ALA A 67 7.15 -2.50 -3.78
CA ALA A 67 7.86 -2.14 -2.56
C ALA A 67 9.39 -2.27 -2.64
N ILE A 68 9.92 -3.29 -3.33
CA ILE A 68 11.36 -3.49 -3.43
C ILE A 68 11.96 -2.37 -4.27
N ASP A 69 11.42 -2.16 -5.47
CA ASP A 69 11.91 -1.14 -6.39
C ASP A 69 11.78 0.25 -5.76
N LEU A 70 10.65 0.59 -5.13
CA LEU A 70 10.47 1.88 -4.45
C LEU A 70 11.54 2.12 -3.38
N ILE A 71 11.82 1.14 -2.51
CA ILE A 71 12.78 1.30 -1.41
C ILE A 71 14.21 1.40 -1.94
N GLU A 72 14.56 0.62 -2.96
CA GLU A 72 15.94 0.55 -3.48
C GLU A 72 16.27 1.69 -4.44
N THR A 73 15.27 2.26 -5.12
CA THR A 73 15.48 3.19 -6.23
C THR A 73 14.96 4.59 -5.97
N PHE A 74 14.04 4.82 -5.05
CA PHE A 74 13.54 6.17 -4.82
C PHE A 74 14.63 7.08 -4.24
N ASP A 75 14.83 8.23 -4.90
CA ASP A 75 15.71 9.30 -4.45
C ASP A 75 14.83 10.55 -4.21
N SER A 76 14.98 11.15 -3.04
CA SER A 76 14.23 12.34 -2.60
C SER A 76 14.36 13.56 -3.51
N LYS A 77 15.31 13.57 -4.45
CA LYS A 77 15.41 14.61 -5.48
C LYS A 77 14.30 14.53 -6.55
N TYR A 78 13.64 13.38 -6.69
CA TYR A 78 12.57 13.19 -7.66
C TYR A 78 11.20 13.41 -7.04
N ASN A 79 10.29 13.99 -7.82
CA ASN A 79 8.88 14.10 -7.46
C ASN A 79 8.19 12.76 -7.74
N PHE A 80 7.50 12.21 -6.74
CA PHE A 80 6.67 11.04 -6.99
C PHE A 80 5.44 11.42 -7.84
N PHE A 81 5.16 10.66 -8.89
CA PHE A 81 4.02 10.91 -9.76
C PHE A 81 2.70 10.78 -8.99
N LEU A 82 1.89 11.83 -9.09
CA LEU A 82 0.54 11.90 -8.56
C LEU A 82 -0.39 12.42 -9.67
N PRO A 83 -1.68 12.05 -9.67
CA PRO A 83 -2.62 12.57 -10.65
C PRO A 83 -2.81 14.08 -10.48
N ASP A 84 -3.11 14.80 -11.55
CA ASP A 84 -3.25 16.27 -11.53
C ASP A 84 -4.27 16.78 -10.50
N ASN A 85 -5.30 15.99 -10.19
CA ASN A 85 -6.34 16.30 -9.21
C ASN A 85 -5.99 15.88 -7.77
N VAL A 86 -4.74 15.49 -7.47
CA VAL A 86 -4.34 14.98 -6.15
C VAL A 86 -4.66 15.93 -4.99
N ASN A 87 -4.66 17.24 -5.24
CA ASN A 87 -5.01 18.25 -4.23
C ASN A 87 -6.51 18.27 -3.89
N GLU A 88 -7.36 17.69 -4.74
CA GLU A 88 -8.80 17.54 -4.52
C GLU A 88 -9.15 16.19 -3.87
N ILE A 89 -8.20 15.26 -3.83
CA ILE A 89 -8.35 13.93 -3.24
C ILE A 89 -8.28 14.02 -1.71
N ARG A 90 -9.39 13.68 -1.07
CA ARG A 90 -9.52 13.71 0.39
C ARG A 90 -8.81 12.56 1.07
N ASN A 91 -8.84 11.38 0.44
CA ASN A 91 -8.40 10.14 1.06
C ASN A 91 -7.27 9.51 0.25
N MET A 92 -6.14 9.25 0.87
CA MET A 92 -5.05 8.51 0.23
C MET A 92 -4.65 7.35 1.11
N TYR A 93 -4.79 6.14 0.59
CA TYR A 93 -4.55 4.93 1.34
C TYR A 93 -3.42 4.12 0.75
N TYR A 94 -2.62 3.52 1.63
CA TYR A 94 -1.65 2.49 1.27
C TYR A 94 -2.12 1.13 1.76
N PHE A 95 -2.00 0.10 0.92
CA PHE A 95 -2.26 -1.27 1.31
C PHE A 95 -1.21 -2.25 0.78
N GLY A 96 -0.73 -3.11 1.67
CA GLY A 96 0.30 -4.10 1.38
C GLY A 96 0.30 -5.25 2.37
N SER A 97 1.37 -6.04 2.33
CA SER A 97 1.68 -7.02 3.35
C SER A 97 1.90 -6.33 4.70
N LEU A 98 1.49 -6.97 5.79
CA LEU A 98 1.92 -6.56 7.12
C LEU A 98 3.25 -7.25 7.43
N SER A 99 4.32 -6.68 6.88
CA SER A 99 5.71 -7.14 6.98
C SER A 99 6.64 -5.94 7.12
N THR A 100 7.90 -6.18 7.47
CA THR A 100 8.90 -5.10 7.52
C THR A 100 9.01 -4.37 6.19
N LEU A 101 9.05 -5.11 5.07
CA LEU A 101 9.12 -4.55 3.72
C LEU A 101 7.89 -3.68 3.41
N GLY A 102 6.69 -4.19 3.70
CA GLY A 102 5.43 -3.47 3.42
C GLY A 102 5.30 -2.18 4.23
N ILE A 103 5.76 -2.17 5.49
CA ILE A 103 5.78 -0.96 6.32
C ILE A 103 6.84 0.03 5.82
N GLN A 104 8.02 -0.44 5.44
CA GLN A 104 9.06 0.43 4.89
C GLN A 104 8.60 1.10 3.60
N ALA A 105 7.95 0.37 2.69
CA ALA A 105 7.42 0.93 1.45
C ALA A 105 6.36 2.01 1.70
N PHE A 106 5.47 1.81 2.67
CA PHE A 106 4.53 2.86 3.10
C PHE A 106 5.25 4.13 3.56
N LEU A 107 6.26 3.98 4.43
CA LEU A 107 7.00 5.12 4.97
C LEU A 107 7.79 5.85 3.87
N THR A 108 8.46 5.11 2.99
CA THR A 108 9.15 5.68 1.82
C THR A 108 8.18 6.40 0.90
N LEU A 109 7.01 5.81 0.60
CA LEU A 109 5.99 6.47 -0.23
C LEU A 109 5.46 7.75 0.42
N LYS A 110 5.27 7.76 1.74
CA LYS A 110 4.82 8.95 2.47
C LYS A 110 5.86 10.07 2.43
N GLU A 111 7.14 9.72 2.53
CA GLU A 111 8.24 10.68 2.37
C GLU A 111 8.32 11.17 0.92
N ALA A 112 8.23 10.26 -0.05
CA ALA A 112 8.35 10.54 -1.48
C ALA A 112 7.27 11.46 -2.05
N THR A 113 6.04 11.28 -1.60
CA THR A 113 4.89 12.06 -2.08
C THR A 113 4.78 13.42 -1.41
N ASN A 114 5.43 13.62 -0.25
CA ASN A 114 5.23 14.77 0.64
C ASN A 114 3.73 15.00 1.00
N ILE A 115 2.89 13.96 0.86
CA ILE A 115 1.45 14.05 1.10
C ILE A 115 1.15 13.79 2.57
N THR A 116 0.48 14.76 3.21
CA THR A 116 0.13 14.70 4.63
C THR A 116 -0.98 13.68 4.92
N ASN A 117 -1.98 13.55 4.03
CA ASN A 117 -3.14 12.67 4.21
C ASN A 117 -2.95 11.21 3.75
N LEU A 118 -1.75 10.79 3.32
CA LEU A 118 -1.46 9.37 3.04
C LEU A 118 -1.43 8.55 4.34
N GLN A 119 -2.26 7.51 4.43
CA GLN A 119 -2.42 6.65 5.60
C GLN A 119 -2.47 5.16 5.21
N PRO A 120 -2.14 4.22 6.10
CA PRO A 120 -2.45 2.81 5.88
C PRO A 120 -3.96 2.61 5.75
N TRP A 121 -4.42 1.71 4.89
CA TRP A 121 -5.83 1.35 4.80
C TRP A 121 -6.24 0.48 5.98
N ALA A 122 -6.48 1.12 7.13
CA ALA A 122 -6.64 0.46 8.42
C ALA A 122 -7.70 -0.66 8.38
N THR A 123 -8.86 -0.42 7.77
CA THR A 123 -9.93 -1.42 7.61
C THR A 123 -9.45 -2.68 6.89
N MET A 124 -8.64 -2.55 5.83
CA MET A 124 -8.13 -3.71 5.10
C MET A 124 -7.03 -4.44 5.84
N TYR A 125 -6.17 -3.72 6.54
CA TYR A 125 -5.18 -4.33 7.44
C TYR A 125 -5.85 -5.07 8.61
N ASN A 126 -6.93 -4.53 9.17
CA ASN A 126 -7.71 -5.20 10.22
C ASN A 126 -8.28 -6.53 9.69
N ARG A 127 -8.90 -6.52 8.50
CA ARG A 127 -9.34 -7.75 7.82
C ARG A 127 -8.19 -8.75 7.59
N LEU A 128 -7.04 -8.26 7.14
CA LEU A 128 -5.83 -9.08 6.94
C LEU A 128 -5.36 -9.75 8.23
N ILE A 129 -5.33 -8.99 9.32
CA ILE A 129 -4.95 -9.47 10.65
C ILE A 129 -5.95 -10.52 11.12
N ASP A 130 -7.24 -10.22 11.13
CA ASP A 130 -8.25 -11.14 11.66
C ASP A 130 -8.28 -12.45 10.88
N LYS A 131 -8.13 -12.40 9.55
CA LYS A 131 -8.02 -13.61 8.72
C LYS A 131 -6.81 -14.46 9.08
N ALA A 132 -5.65 -13.83 9.29
CA ALA A 132 -4.43 -14.55 9.63
C ALA A 132 -4.48 -15.20 11.02
N TYR A 133 -5.07 -14.53 12.02
CA TYR A 133 -5.20 -15.08 13.38
C TYR A 133 -6.28 -16.15 13.49
N ASN A 134 -7.33 -16.08 12.67
CA ASN A 134 -8.37 -17.11 12.61
C ASN A 134 -7.92 -18.37 11.83
N GLN A 135 -6.82 -18.28 11.07
CA GLN A 135 -6.28 -19.36 10.25
C GLN A 135 -4.79 -19.55 10.59
N ASN A 136 -4.51 -20.28 11.68
CA ASN A 136 -3.20 -20.45 12.34
C ASN A 136 -1.97 -20.74 11.44
N ASN A 137 -2.14 -21.10 10.16
CA ASN A 137 -1.06 -21.43 9.22
C ASN A 137 -0.68 -20.30 8.24
N LEU A 138 -1.18 -19.08 8.42
CA LEU A 138 -0.97 -17.98 7.47
C LEU A 138 0.15 -16.99 7.82
N LEU A 139 0.84 -17.21 8.95
CA LEU A 139 1.95 -16.38 9.37
C LEU A 139 3.26 -16.83 8.73
N SER A 140 3.94 -15.89 8.07
CA SER A 140 5.29 -16.06 7.56
C SER A 140 6.34 -15.49 8.52
N LYS A 141 7.61 -15.86 8.37
CA LYS A 141 8.72 -15.21 9.09
C LYS A 141 9.05 -13.87 8.42
N ASN A 142 9.21 -12.81 9.22
CA ASN A 142 9.80 -11.56 8.75
C ASN A 142 11.27 -11.80 8.43
N ARG A 143 11.69 -11.44 7.21
CA ARG A 143 13.09 -11.62 6.76
C ARG A 143 13.99 -10.43 7.10
N LEU A 144 13.40 -9.34 7.57
CA LEU A 144 14.07 -8.07 7.86
C LEU A 144 13.59 -7.55 9.20
N GLU A 145 14.48 -6.91 9.95
CA GLU A 145 14.14 -6.21 11.19
C GLU A 145 13.54 -4.83 10.89
N ILE A 146 12.60 -4.40 11.74
CA ILE A 146 12.04 -3.05 11.70
C ILE A 146 12.41 -2.33 13.00
N SER A 147 12.87 -1.09 12.89
CA SER A 147 13.16 -0.29 14.09
C SER A 147 11.87 0.04 14.85
N PRO A 148 11.91 0.09 16.20
CA PRO A 148 10.74 0.43 17.01
C PRO A 148 10.08 1.76 16.61
N ASN A 149 10.89 2.76 16.22
CA ASN A 149 10.39 4.05 15.76
C ASN A 149 9.58 3.93 14.44
N LYS A 150 10.08 3.18 13.45
CA LYS A 150 9.37 2.95 12.19
C LYS A 150 8.06 2.18 12.43
N LEU A 151 8.09 1.17 13.30
CA LEU A 151 6.89 0.42 13.67
C LEU A 151 5.87 1.31 14.41
N SER A 152 6.32 2.18 15.31
CA SER A 152 5.46 3.15 16.00
C SER A 152 4.78 4.13 15.04
N LYS A 153 5.54 4.69 14.08
CA LYS A 153 5.01 5.58 13.03
C LYS A 153 3.90 4.93 12.19
N PHE A 154 3.95 3.62 11.99
CA PHE A 154 2.92 2.86 11.27
C PHE A 154 1.76 2.45 12.18
N THR A 155 2.03 1.97 13.38
CA THR A 155 0.98 1.43 14.28
C THR A 155 0.04 2.50 14.82
N LYS A 156 0.45 3.77 14.88
CA LYS A 156 -0.41 4.87 15.36
C LYS A 156 -1.71 5.09 14.56
N TYR A 157 -1.82 4.54 13.35
CA TYR A 157 -3.03 4.66 12.50
C TYR A 157 -4.13 3.65 12.84
N PHE A 158 -3.90 2.77 13.83
CA PHE A 158 -4.78 1.66 14.15
C PHE A 158 -5.38 1.82 15.54
N ASP A 159 -6.55 1.22 15.78
CA ASP A 159 -7.13 1.15 17.12
C ASP A 159 -6.25 0.32 18.07
N THR A 160 -6.33 0.59 19.37
CA THR A 160 -5.49 -0.02 20.42
C THR A 160 -5.43 -1.55 20.31
N ALA A 161 -6.55 -2.21 20.02
CA ALA A 161 -6.58 -3.66 19.86
C ALA A 161 -5.71 -4.15 18.69
N TYR A 162 -5.77 -3.49 17.54
CA TYR A 162 -4.95 -3.85 16.38
C TYR A 162 -3.50 -3.38 16.53
N GLN A 163 -3.24 -2.27 17.22
CA GLN A 163 -1.88 -1.88 17.59
C GLN A 163 -1.17 -2.98 18.36
N GLN A 164 -1.84 -3.58 19.35
CA GLN A 164 -1.27 -4.67 20.14
C GLN A 164 -1.01 -5.90 19.27
N LYS A 165 -1.98 -6.32 18.44
CA LYS A 165 -1.81 -7.45 17.51
C LYS A 165 -0.60 -7.24 16.58
N ILE A 166 -0.43 -6.03 16.04
CA ILE A 166 0.72 -5.71 15.18
C ILE A 166 2.03 -5.79 15.99
N LYS A 167 2.10 -5.18 17.17
CA LYS A 167 3.32 -5.23 18.02
C LYS A 167 3.69 -6.67 18.38
N ASP A 168 2.71 -7.50 18.74
CA ASP A 168 2.90 -8.91 19.06
C ASP A 168 3.33 -9.76 17.85
N LEU A 169 2.84 -9.42 16.66
CA LEU A 169 3.26 -10.06 15.41
C LEU A 169 4.75 -9.82 15.17
N PHE A 170 5.21 -8.58 15.32
CA PHE A 170 6.61 -8.20 15.07
C PHE A 170 7.56 -8.66 16.18
N SER A 171 7.12 -8.69 17.46
CA SER A 171 7.94 -9.26 18.55
C SER A 171 8.22 -10.76 18.39
N LYS A 172 7.36 -11.46 17.64
CA LYS A 172 7.52 -12.88 17.28
C LYS A 172 8.22 -13.09 15.93
N GLU A 173 8.77 -12.02 15.34
CA GLU A 173 9.37 -12.03 14.00
C GLU A 173 8.42 -12.59 12.91
N LYS A 174 7.11 -12.35 13.05
CA LYS A 174 6.11 -12.82 12.09
C LYS A 174 5.67 -11.70 11.15
N ALA A 175 5.15 -12.11 10.00
CA ALA A 175 4.57 -11.25 8.98
C ALA A 175 3.32 -11.89 8.39
N ILE A 176 2.39 -11.05 7.93
CA ILE A 176 1.18 -11.47 7.23
C ILE A 176 1.25 -11.01 5.78
N ASN A 177 1.28 -11.95 4.86
CA ASN A 177 1.33 -11.64 3.43
C ASN A 177 -0.06 -11.25 2.91
N HIS A 178 -0.17 -10.13 2.18
CA HIS A 178 -1.44 -9.68 1.61
C HIS A 178 -2.13 -10.72 0.69
N ARG A 179 -1.38 -11.69 0.17
CA ARG A 179 -1.87 -12.74 -0.73
C ARG A 179 -2.93 -13.64 -0.11
N ILE A 180 -3.02 -13.70 1.22
CA ILE A 180 -4.07 -14.46 1.92
C ILE A 180 -5.46 -13.87 1.69
N LEU A 181 -5.53 -12.59 1.30
CA LEU A 181 -6.78 -11.98 0.90
C LEU A 181 -7.19 -12.45 -0.49
N SER A 182 -8.45 -12.84 -0.57
CA SER A 182 -9.20 -13.14 -1.77
C SER A 182 -9.81 -11.87 -2.34
N THR A 183 -10.30 -11.92 -3.58
CA THR A 183 -10.96 -10.79 -4.22
C THR A 183 -12.21 -10.33 -3.47
N LYS A 184 -12.92 -11.24 -2.81
CA LYS A 184 -14.10 -10.92 -1.98
C LYS A 184 -13.75 -10.05 -0.78
N ASP A 185 -12.54 -10.15 -0.25
CA ASP A 185 -12.13 -9.38 0.92
C ASP A 185 -12.00 -7.88 0.62
N PHE A 186 -11.83 -7.50 -0.64
CA PHE A 186 -11.79 -6.12 -1.12
C PHE A 186 -13.17 -5.55 -1.44
N MET A 187 -14.20 -6.39 -1.45
CA MET A 187 -15.58 -5.96 -1.67
C MET A 187 -16.16 -5.54 -0.31
N LEU A 188 -16.89 -4.42 -0.29
CA LEU A 188 -17.70 -4.00 0.85
C LEU A 188 -18.91 -4.93 1.00
#